data_AF-A0A7U9RD37-F1
#
_entry.id   AF-A0A7U9RD37-F1
#
_cell.length_a   1.000
_cell.length_b   1.000
_cell.length_c   1.000
_cell.angle_alpha   90.00
_cell.angle_beta   90.00
_cell.angle_gamma   90.00
#
_symmetry.space_group_name_H-M   'P 1'
#
loop_
_entity.id
_entity.type
_entity.pdbx_description
1 polymer ?
#
loop_
_entity_poly.entity_id
_entity_poly.type
_entity_poly.pdbx_seq_one_letter_code
_entity_poly.pdbx_strand_id
1 'polypeptide(L)' 'MIIYVDRNAGRSGDGTKHSPYQTISEAAFVARPGDEVLVAPGIYLKYVDPPCVGEPEKRIIYRSEVNGGAIQR' A
#
# COMPACT_ATOMS: atom_id res chain seq x y z
N MET A 1 -8.19 4.76 -7.32
CA MET A 1 -6.94 4.31 -8.00
C MET A 1 -6.45 3.07 -7.28
N ILE A 2 -5.78 2.14 -7.97
CA ILE A 2 -5.08 1.02 -7.31
C ILE A 2 -3.59 1.37 -7.20
N ILE A 3 -3.06 1.32 -5.98
CA ILE A 3 -1.67 1.57 -5.64
C ILE A 3 -1.04 0.23 -5.24
N TYR A 4 0.06 -0.14 -5.89
CA TYR A 4 0.76 -1.40 -5.66
C TYR A 4 1.96 -1.19 -4.73
N VAL A 5 2.12 -2.10 -3.78
CA VAL A 5 3.23 -2.16 -2.83
C VAL A 5 3.89 -3.53 -2.92
N ASP A 6 5.19 -3.57 -3.16
CA ASP A 6 5.99 -4.79 -3.12
C ASP A 6 7.36 -4.51 -2.51
N ARG A 7 7.66 -5.13 -1.35
CA ARG A 7 8.96 -4.96 -0.69
C ARG A 7 10.13 -5.49 -1.54
N ASN A 8 9.86 -6.38 -2.48
CA ASN A 8 10.88 -6.98 -3.34
C ASN A 8 11.16 -6.13 -4.58
N ALA A 9 10.42 -5.04 -4.79
CA ALA A 9 10.76 -4.06 -5.79
C ALA A 9 12.19 -3.56 -5.55
N GLY A 10 13.04 -3.56 -6.57
CA GLY A 10 14.45 -3.19 -6.41
C GLY A 10 14.66 -1.73 -5.97
N ARG A 11 13.69 -0.86 -6.25
CA ARG A 11 13.61 0.53 -5.78
C ARG A 11 12.15 0.92 -5.62
N SER A 12 11.87 1.93 -4.80
CA SER A 12 10.55 2.52 -4.73
C SER A 12 10.18 3.18 -6.06
N GLY A 13 9.01 2.81 -6.60
CA GLY A 13 8.49 3.35 -7.85
C GLY A 13 7.40 4.40 -7.63
N ASP A 14 6.46 4.41 -8.56
CA ASP A 14 5.31 5.32 -8.63
C ASP A 14 3.99 4.68 -8.16
N GLY A 15 4.04 3.45 -7.65
CA GLY A 15 2.86 2.73 -7.14
C GLY A 15 2.03 2.06 -8.23
N THR A 16 2.51 2.01 -9.47
CA THR A 16 1.89 1.22 -10.54
C THR A 16 2.31 -0.24 -10.45
N LYS A 17 1.57 -1.14 -11.11
CA LYS A 17 1.90 -2.57 -11.12
C LYS A 17 3.31 -2.88 -11.67
N HIS A 18 3.80 -2.06 -12.60
CA HIS A 18 5.15 -2.21 -13.18
C HIS A 18 6.24 -1.57 -12.34
N SER A 19 5.90 -0.67 -11.42
CA SER A 19 6.83 0.05 -10.55
C SER A 19 6.15 0.35 -9.20
N PRO A 20 5.93 -0.68 -8.38
CA PRO A 20 5.24 -0.55 -7.10
C PRO A 20 6.10 0.21 -6.08
N TYR A 21 5.46 0.73 -5.03
CA TYR A 21 6.17 1.26 -3.87
C TYR A 21 6.83 0.12 -3.08
N GLN A 22 7.95 0.40 -2.42
CA GLN A 22 8.61 -0.62 -1.58
C GLN A 22 7.92 -0.78 -0.22
N THR A 23 7.27 0.27 0.27
CA THR A 23 6.68 0.30 1.62
C THR A 23 5.23 0.72 1.60
N ILE A 24 4.48 0.23 2.60
CA ILE A 24 3.07 0.60 2.79
C ILE A 24 2.96 2.09 3.13
N SER A 25 3.93 2.66 3.85
CA SER A 25 3.94 4.09 4.23
C SER A 25 4.01 5.02 3.01
N GLU A 26 4.78 4.66 1.97
CA GLU A 26 4.84 5.44 0.73
C GLU A 26 3.50 5.43 -0.01
N ALA A 27 2.86 4.27 -0.10
CA ALA A 27 1.52 4.17 -0.65
C ALA A 27 0.50 4.95 0.19
N ALA A 28 0.58 4.86 1.52
CA ALA A 28 -0.30 5.59 2.42
C ALA A 28 -0.15 7.12 2.29
N PHE A 29 1.05 7.61 1.96
CA PHE A 29 1.31 9.04 1.78
C PHE A 29 0.62 9.63 0.55
N VAL A 30 0.50 8.85 -0.53
CA VAL A 30 -0.12 9.30 -1.78
C VAL A 30 -1.59 8.89 -1.91
N ALA A 31 -2.04 7.93 -1.11
CA ALA A 31 -3.41 7.42 -1.13
C ALA A 31 -4.42 8.51 -0.80
N ARG A 32 -5.52 8.54 -1.57
CA ARG A 32 -6.63 9.47 -1.41
C ARG A 32 -7.93 8.70 -1.13
N PRO A 33 -8.97 9.37 -0.59
CA PRO A 33 -10.27 8.75 -0.39
C PRO A 33 -10.80 8.05 -1.64
N GLY A 34 -11.10 6.75 -1.52
CA GLY A 34 -11.56 5.89 -2.63
C GLY A 34 -10.45 5.12 -3.33
N ASP A 35 -9.20 5.24 -2.89
CA ASP A 35 -8.09 4.44 -3.39
C ASP A 35 -7.98 3.07 -2.67
N GLU A 36 -7.41 2.12 -3.39
CA GLU A 36 -7.09 0.78 -2.89
C GLU A 36 -5.58 0.57 -2.96
N VAL A 37 -4.99 0.18 -1.82
CA VAL A 37 -3.59 -0.18 -1.68
C VAL A 37 -3.50 -1.70 -1.67
N LEU A 38 -2.94 -2.26 -2.74
CA LEU A 38 -2.65 -3.69 -2.88
C LEU A 38 -1.21 -3.98 -2.44
N VAL A 39 -1.08 -4.84 -1.43
CA VAL A 39 0.19 -5.17 -0.81
C VAL A 39 0.60 -6.59 -1.18
N ALA A 40 1.69 -6.72 -1.92
CA ALA A 40 2.28 -7.99 -2.31
C ALA A 40 2.77 -8.77 -1.09
N PRO A 41 2.87 -10.11 -1.18
CA PRO A 41 3.30 -10.93 -0.07
C PRO A 41 4.67 -10.54 0.49
N GLY A 42 4.77 -10.44 1.81
CA GLY A 42 6.00 -10.02 2.47
C GLY A 42 5.80 -9.54 3.90
N ILE A 43 6.91 -9.39 4.60
CA ILE A 43 6.94 -8.82 5.95
C ILE A 43 7.32 -7.35 5.84
N TYR A 44 6.42 -6.48 6.28
CA TYR A 44 6.58 -5.03 6.33
C TYR A 44 6.80 -4.65 7.79
N LEU A 45 8.01 -4.20 8.12
CA LEU A 45 8.48 -3.95 9.51
C LEU A 45 8.40 -2.47 9.90
N LYS A 46 8.06 -1.59 8.97
CA LYS A 46 8.03 -0.16 9.21
C LYS A 46 6.66 0.24 9.75
N TYR A 47 6.66 1.08 10.77
CA TYR A 47 5.46 1.73 11.25
C TYR A 47 4.75 2.49 10.10
N VAL A 48 3.43 2.40 10.08
CA VAL A 48 2.57 3.06 9.08
C VAL A 48 1.71 4.07 9.80
N ASP A 49 1.87 5.34 9.45
CA ASP A 49 1.04 6.46 9.89
C ASP A 49 0.41 7.12 8.66
N PRO A 50 -0.83 6.75 8.28
CA PRO A 50 -1.48 7.33 7.11
C PRO A 50 -1.80 8.81 7.34
N PRO A 51 -1.22 9.75 6.57
CA PRO A 51 -1.47 11.18 6.75
C PRO A 51 -2.88 11.60 6.30
N CYS A 52 -3.51 10.79 5.45
CA CYS A 52 -4.86 11.02 4.96
C CYS A 52 -5.82 10.01 5.59
N VAL A 53 -6.92 10.52 6.15
CA VAL A 53 -8.04 9.72 6.60
C VAL A 53 -9.05 9.59 5.46
N GLY A 54 -9.53 8.37 5.21
CA GLY A 54 -10.59 8.15 4.22
C GLY A 54 -11.89 8.84 4.63
N GLU A 55 -12.75 9.15 3.65
CA GLU A 55 -14.11 9.64 3.90
C GLU A 55 -15.05 8.44 4.14
N PRO A 56 -16.17 8.60 4.88
CA PRO A 56 -17.09 7.50 5.17
C PRO A 56 -17.58 6.76 3.93
N GLU A 57 -17.81 7.50 2.85
CA GLU A 57 -18.27 7.02 1.54
C GLU A 57 -17.12 6.64 0.60
N LYS A 58 -15.88 7.05 0.90
CA LYS A 58 -14.68 6.84 0.09
C LYS A 58 -13.51 6.45 0.98
N ARG A 59 -13.61 5.25 1.54
CA ARG A 59 -12.55 4.69 2.40
C ARG A 59 -11.30 4.41 1.57
N ILE A 60 -10.14 4.57 2.21
CA ILE A 60 -8.88 4.06 1.68
C ILE A 60 -8.81 2.59 2.10
N ILE A 61 -8.73 1.68 1.15
CA ILE A 61 -8.76 0.23 1.41
C ILE A 61 -7.34 -0.31 1.32
N TYR A 62 -6.86 -0.94 2.39
CA TYR A 62 -5.59 -1.66 2.38
C TYR A 62 -5.88 -3.16 2.30
N ARG A 63 -5.33 -3.85 1.29
CA ARG A 63 -5.59 -5.26 1.04
C ARG A 63 -4.31 -5.99 0.65
N SER A 64 -4.16 -7.23 1.09
CA SER A 64 -3.10 -8.13 0.61
C SER A 64 -3.46 -8.70 -0.76
N GLU A 65 -2.53 -8.72 -1.71
CA GLU A 65 -2.73 -9.37 -3.02
C GLU A 65 -3.02 -10.87 -2.89
N VAL A 66 -2.36 -11.52 -1.93
CA VAL A 66 -2.63 -12.90 -1.52
C VAL A 66 -3.16 -12.88 -0.10
N ASN A 67 -4.24 -13.61 0.15
CA ASN A 67 -4.85 -13.70 1.48
C ASN A 67 -3.81 -14.16 2.53
N GLY A 68 -3.58 -13.33 3.55
CA GLY A 68 -2.56 -13.59 4.59
C GLY A 68 -1.10 -13.49 4.12
N GLY A 69 -0.84 -13.13 2.86
CA GLY A 69 0.50 -13.07 2.30
C GLY A 69 1.31 -11.85 2.76
N ALA A 70 0.64 -10.75 3.12
CA ALA A 70 1.29 -9.56 3.65
C ALA A 70 1.14 -9.51 5.17
N ILE A 71 2.26 -9.40 5.88
CA ILE A 71 2.31 -9.28 7.33
C ILE A 71 2.92 -7.93 7.67
N GLN A 72 2.09 -7.04 8.23
CA GLN A 72 2.57 -5.82 8.87
C GLN A 72 2.93 -6.16 10.33
N ARG A 73 4.17 -5.87 10.72
CA ARG A 73 4.68 -6.05 12.09
C ARG A 73 5.01 -4.71 12.74
#